data_AF-A0A9D4ZTL9-F1
#
_entry.id   AF-A0A9D4ZTL9-F1
#
_cell.length_a   1.000
_cell.length_b   1.000
_cell.length_c   1.000
_cell.angle_alpha   90.00
_cell.angle_beta   90.00
_cell.angle_gamma   90.00
#
_symmetry.space_group_name_H-M   'P 1'
#
loop_
_entity.id
_entity.type
_entity.pdbx_description
1 polymer ?
#
loop_
_entity_poly.entity_id
_entity_poly.type
_entity_poly.pdbx_seq_one_letter_code
_entity_poly.pdbx_strand_id
1 'polypeptide(L)'
;KWIHLNWGDDGLITLFAETWKLLRPGGIFVLEPQPWKSYESNRNVTENTSANFRNIKFRPEEFQEILLDKIGFRTVEAITSDLSGSTVGFNRPILVFQK
;
A
#
# COMPACT_ATOMS: atom_id res chain seq x y z
N LYS A 1 1.94 -1.91 4.80
CA LYS A 1 2.79 -2.95 5.43
C LYS A 1 2.08 -3.82 6.44
N TRP A 2 1.48 -3.29 7.51
CA TRP A 2 1.01 -4.15 8.60
C TRP A 2 -0.12 -5.10 8.19
N ILE A 3 -1.04 -4.62 7.36
CA ILE A 3 -2.09 -5.49 6.81
C ILE A 3 -1.47 -6.63 6.00
N HIS A 4 -0.56 -6.27 5.11
CA HIS A 4 0.14 -7.19 4.23
C HIS A 4 1.04 -8.21 4.98
N LEU A 5 1.70 -7.80 6.07
CA LEU A 5 2.47 -8.70 6.94
C LEU A 5 1.56 -9.64 7.75
N ASN A 6 0.38 -9.19 8.19
CA ASN A 6 -0.49 -10.01 9.04
C ASN A 6 -1.43 -10.94 8.25
N TRP A 7 -1.82 -10.55 7.03
CA TRP A 7 -2.83 -11.26 6.24
C TRP A 7 -2.37 -11.57 4.81
N GLY A 8 -1.08 -11.38 4.50
CA GLY A 8 -0.51 -11.67 3.18
C GLY A 8 -1.13 -10.82 2.07
N ASP A 9 -0.89 -11.26 0.83
CA ASP A 9 -1.44 -10.63 -0.37
C ASP A 9 -2.97 -10.59 -0.35
N ASP A 10 -3.63 -11.65 0.12
CA ASP A 10 -5.09 -11.73 0.18
C ASP A 10 -5.70 -10.63 1.05
N GLY A 11 -5.11 -10.36 2.22
CA GLY A 11 -5.55 -9.27 3.09
C GLY A 11 -5.32 -7.88 2.48
N LEU A 12 -4.24 -7.71 1.73
CA LEU A 12 -3.95 -6.47 1.01
C LEU A 12 -4.96 -6.24 -0.13
N ILE A 13 -5.21 -7.25 -0.95
CA ILE A 13 -6.18 -7.17 -2.06
C ILE A 13 -7.59 -6.93 -1.51
N THR A 14 -7.95 -7.60 -0.42
CA THR A 14 -9.24 -7.39 0.26
C THR A 14 -9.38 -5.94 0.71
N LEU A 15 -8.37 -5.36 1.37
CA LEU A 15 -8.37 -3.95 1.76
C LEU A 15 -8.62 -3.03 0.56
N PHE A 16 -7.91 -3.23 -0.54
CA PHE A 16 -8.05 -2.38 -1.73
C PHE A 16 -9.44 -2.50 -2.36
N ALA A 17 -9.95 -3.72 -2.52
CA ALA A 17 -11.27 -3.98 -3.08
C ALA A 17 -12.39 -3.40 -2.22
N GLU A 18 -12.35 -3.60 -0.91
CA GLU A 18 -13.36 -3.04 0.01
C GLU A 18 -13.28 -1.52 0.08
N THR A 19 -12.08 -0.94 0.08
CA THR A 19 -11.91 0.53 0.00
C THR A 19 -12.58 1.08 -1.25
N TRP A 20 -12.35 0.48 -2.41
CA TRP A 20 -12.99 0.89 -3.66
C TRP A 20 -14.52 0.75 -3.59
N LYS A 21 -15.05 -0.34 -3.04
CA LYS A 21 -16.51 -0.55 -2.89
C LYS A 21 -17.16 0.52 -2.01
N LEU A 22 -16.51 0.89 -0.90
CA LEU A 22 -17.01 1.86 0.07
C LEU A 22 -17.02 3.30 -0.47
N LEU A 23 -16.14 3.62 -1.43
CA LEU A 23 -16.09 4.94 -2.03
C LEU A 23 -17.28 5.17 -2.99
N ARG A 24 -17.89 6.36 -2.88
CA ARG A 24 -18.87 6.85 -3.86
C ARG A 24 -18.17 7.20 -5.19
N PRO A 25 -18.91 7.32 -6.31
CA PRO A 25 -18.33 7.85 -7.55
C PRO A 25 -17.63 9.19 -7.32
N GLY A 26 -16.40 9.35 -7.82
CA GLY A 26 -15.55 10.52 -7.56
C GLY A 26 -14.85 10.52 -6.19
N GLY A 27 -15.03 9.47 -5.38
CA GLY A 27 -14.36 9.29 -4.10
C GLY A 27 -12.84 9.10 -4.25
N ILE A 28 -12.12 9.44 -3.19
CA ILE A 28 -10.65 9.46 -3.18
C ILE A 28 -10.14 8.44 -2.18
N PHE A 29 -9.15 7.65 -2.59
CA PHE A 29 -8.33 6.83 -1.71
C PHE A 29 -6.92 7.41 -1.61
N VAL A 30 -6.53 7.83 -0.41
CA VAL A 30 -5.17 8.34 -0.13
C VAL A 30 -4.34 7.21 0.46
N LEU A 31 -3.22 6.89 -0.17
CA LEU A 31 -2.34 5.79 0.21
C LEU A 31 -0.89 6.26 0.30
N GLU A 32 -0.27 6.01 1.45
CA GLU A 32 1.18 6.16 1.64
C GLU A 32 1.80 4.76 1.83
N PRO A 33 2.29 4.11 0.75
CA PRO A 33 2.88 2.79 0.86
C PRO A 33 4.25 2.87 1.58
N GLN A 34 4.48 1.95 2.51
CA GLN A 34 5.79 1.81 3.13
C GLN A 34 6.72 1.03 2.19
N PRO A 35 8.01 1.39 2.08
CA PRO A 35 8.95 0.71 1.19
C PRO A 35 9.25 -0.71 1.67
N TRP A 36 9.71 -1.57 0.76
CA TRP A 36 10.06 -2.96 1.07
C TRP A 36 11.05 -3.10 2.23
N LYS A 37 12.05 -2.21 2.34
CA LYS A 37 13.00 -2.18 3.47
C LYS A 37 12.30 -2.12 4.83
N SER A 38 11.17 -1.42 4.93
CA SER A 38 10.36 -1.37 6.16
C SER A 38 9.72 -2.73 6.49
N TYR A 39 9.38 -3.54 5.48
CA TYR A 39 8.91 -4.91 5.67
C TYR A 39 10.04 -5.80 6.18
N GLU A 40 11.22 -5.71 5.56
CA GLU A 40 12.40 -6.49 5.97
C GLU A 40 12.72 -6.28 7.44
N SER A 41 12.71 -5.02 7.92
CA SER A 41 12.95 -4.70 9.33
C SER A 41 11.89 -5.23 10.30
N ASN A 42 10.66 -5.49 9.83
CA ASN A 42 9.51 -5.83 10.69
C ASN A 42 8.97 -7.25 10.45
N ARG A 43 9.58 -8.04 9.55
CA ARG A 43 9.07 -9.37 9.16
C ARG A 43 9.03 -10.38 10.31
N ASN A 44 9.89 -10.23 11.32
CA ASN A 44 10.04 -11.19 12.42
C ASN A 44 9.33 -10.75 13.71
N VAL A 45 8.34 -9.86 13.63
CA VAL A 45 7.57 -9.43 14.82
C VAL A 45 6.74 -10.60 15.37
N THR A 46 6.18 -11.45 14.51
CA THR A 46 5.54 -12.72 14.88
C THR A 46 5.90 -13.83 13.89
N GLU A 47 5.63 -15.09 14.26
CA GLU A 47 5.76 -16.22 13.33
C GLU A 47 4.88 -16.05 12.08
N ASN A 48 3.66 -15.55 12.27
CA ASN A 48 2.72 -15.26 11.20
C ASN A 48 3.27 -14.19 10.23
N THR A 49 3.82 -13.08 10.74
CA THR A 49 4.41 -12.06 9.87
C THR A 49 5.61 -12.59 9.10
N SER A 50 6.38 -13.51 9.69
CA SER A 50 7.54 -14.12 9.04
C SER A 50 7.14 -15.13 7.96
N ALA A 51 6.07 -15.91 8.20
CA ALA A 51 5.48 -16.80 7.21
C ALA A 51 4.91 -16.02 6.02
N ASN A 52 4.08 -15.00 6.29
CA ASN A 52 3.49 -14.18 5.23
C ASN A 52 4.56 -13.43 4.43
N PHE A 53 5.55 -12.81 5.09
CA PHE A 53 6.63 -12.10 4.39
C PHE A 53 7.34 -12.96 3.34
N ARG A 54 7.56 -14.26 3.62
CA ARG A 54 8.17 -15.20 2.67
C ARG A 54 7.27 -15.52 1.48
N ASN A 55 5.97 -15.35 1.62
CA ASN A 55 4.97 -15.68 0.62
C ASN A 55 4.41 -14.45 -0.12
N ILE A 56 4.78 -13.23 0.28
CA ILE A 56 4.38 -11.99 -0.41
C ILE A 56 4.87 -12.04 -1.87
N LYS A 57 3.93 -11.89 -2.80
CA LYS A 57 4.20 -11.77 -4.23
C LYS A 57 4.11 -10.32 -4.67
N PHE A 58 3.09 -9.59 -4.21
CA PHE A 58 2.83 -8.22 -4.63
C PHE A 58 3.56 -7.22 -3.73
N ARG A 59 4.67 -6.66 -4.20
CA ARG A 59 5.44 -5.69 -3.42
C ARG A 59 4.84 -4.28 -3.53
N PRO A 60 5.24 -3.34 -2.64
CA PRO A 60 4.71 -1.96 -2.66
C PRO A 60 4.80 -1.26 -4.02
N GLU A 61 5.80 -1.60 -4.82
CA GLU A 61 6.02 -1.06 -6.18
C GLU A 61 4.90 -1.48 -7.17
N GLU A 62 4.23 -2.61 -6.92
CA GLU A 62 3.14 -3.13 -7.76
C GLU A 62 1.76 -2.59 -7.34
N PHE A 63 1.66 -1.87 -6.21
CA PHE A 63 0.36 -1.45 -5.67
C PHE A 63 -0.38 -0.51 -6.61
N GLN A 64 0.32 0.39 -7.30
CA GLN A 64 -0.31 1.31 -8.25
C GLN A 64 -0.98 0.55 -9.40
N GLU A 65 -0.28 -0.41 -10.01
CA GLU A 65 -0.82 -1.25 -11.08
C GLU A 65 -2.04 -2.04 -10.59
N ILE A 66 -1.95 -2.66 -9.41
CA ILE A 66 -3.08 -3.42 -8.84
C ILE A 66 -4.30 -2.52 -8.62
N LEU A 67 -4.11 -1.34 -8.04
CA LEU A 67 -5.19 -0.40 -7.74
C LEU A 67 -5.86 0.14 -9.02
N LEU A 68 -5.08 0.42 -10.06
CA LEU A 68 -5.61 0.91 -11.34
C LEU A 68 -6.23 -0.22 -12.16
N ASP A 69 -5.48 -1.29 -12.44
CA ASP A 69 -5.84 -2.27 -13.47
C ASP A 69 -6.69 -3.43 -12.93
N LYS A 70 -6.54 -3.78 -11.64
CA LYS A 70 -7.24 -4.94 -11.04
C LYS A 70 -8.41 -4.54 -10.16
N ILE A 71 -8.29 -3.44 -9.43
CA ILE A 71 -9.34 -2.95 -8.52
C ILE A 71 -10.29 -1.98 -9.23
N GLY A 72 -9.77 -1.12 -10.10
CA GLY A 72 -10.58 -0.22 -10.93
C GLY A 72 -10.65 1.23 -10.46
N PHE A 73 -9.60 1.72 -9.76
CA PHE A 73 -9.39 3.17 -9.66
C PHE A 73 -9.00 3.72 -11.04
N ARG A 74 -9.40 4.95 -11.34
CA ARG A 74 -9.24 5.55 -12.68
C ARG A 74 -7.92 6.27 -12.86
N THR A 75 -7.46 6.95 -11.83
CA THR A 75 -6.26 7.80 -11.87
C THR A 75 -5.48 7.64 -10.59
N VAL A 76 -4.18 7.93 -10.67
CA VAL A 76 -3.30 8.11 -9.52
C VAL A 76 -2.47 9.38 -9.69
N GLU A 77 -2.35 10.15 -8.62
CA GLU A 77 -1.45 11.31 -8.53
C GLU A 77 -0.54 11.15 -7.31
N ALA A 78 0.73 11.49 -7.45
CA ALA A 78 1.65 11.60 -6.32
C ALA A 78 1.73 13.07 -5.87
N ILE A 79 1.25 13.38 -4.65
CA ILE A 79 1.15 14.76 -4.15
C ILE A 79 2.35 15.22 -3.31
N THR A 80 3.36 14.38 -3.11
CA THR A 80 4.53 14.78 -2.33
C THR A 80 5.46 15.66 -3.15
N SER A 81 5.39 16.96 -2.88
CA SER A 81 6.51 17.88 -3.02
C SER A 81 7.53 17.59 -1.91
N ASP A 82 8.81 17.76 -2.20
CA ASP A 82 9.91 17.62 -1.25
C ASP A 82 9.64 18.41 0.04
N LEU A 83 9.13 17.73 1.07
CA LEU A 83 8.89 18.32 2.38
C LEU A 83 10.26 18.62 2.99
N SER A 84 10.71 19.87 2.83
CA SER A 84 11.90 20.41 3.48
C SER A 84 11.78 20.19 4.99
N GLY A 85 12.61 19.30 5.54
CA GLY A 85 12.59 18.92 6.96
C GLY A 85 12.07 17.52 7.27
N SER A 86 11.76 16.69 6.28
CA SER A 86 11.37 15.30 6.55
C SER A 86 12.53 14.49 7.15
N THR A 87 12.23 13.74 8.21
CA THR A 87 13.20 12.84 8.86
C THR A 87 13.49 11.66 7.93
N VAL A 88 14.74 11.22 7.84
CA VAL A 88 15.16 10.08 7.00
C VAL A 88 14.26 8.87 7.31
N GLY A 89 13.53 8.40 6.30
CA GLY A 89 12.55 7.33 6.45
C GLY A 89 11.09 7.78 6.49
N PHE A 90 10.77 9.07 6.39
CA PHE A 90 9.40 9.59 6.22
C PHE A 90 9.21 10.38 4.92
N ASN A 91 10.24 10.41 4.06
CA ASN A 91 10.09 10.89 2.69
C ASN A 91 9.55 9.75 1.81
N ARG A 92 8.23 9.59 1.76
CA ARG A 92 7.54 8.58 0.94
C ARG A 92 6.43 9.23 0.14
N PRO A 93 6.12 8.74 -1.06
CA PRO A 93 5.07 9.31 -1.86
C PRO A 93 3.70 9.13 -1.19
N ILE A 94 2.93 10.20 -1.13
CA ILE A 94 1.49 10.15 -0.88
C ILE A 94 0.82 10.02 -2.23
N LEU A 95 0.12 8.92 -2.43
CA LEU A 95 -0.59 8.60 -3.66
C LEU A 95 -2.09 8.85 -3.46
N VAL A 96 -2.71 9.48 -4.44
CA VAL A 96 -4.14 9.79 -4.45
C VAL A 96 -4.77 9.06 -5.61
N PHE A 97 -5.66 8.12 -5.31
CA PHE A 97 -6.40 7.37 -6.30
C PHE A 97 -7.85 7.84 -6.37
N GLN A 98 -8.38 8.05 -7.57
CA GLN A 98 -9.77 8.46 -7.77
C GLN A 98 -10.62 7.31 -8.33
N LYS A 99 -11.82 7.12 -7.77
CA LYS A 99 -12.82 6.17 -8.27
C LYS A 99 -13.67 6.74 -9.41
#